data_AF-A0A9N8VM00-F1
#
_entry.id   AF-A0A9N8VM00-F1
#
_cell.length_a   1.000
_cell.length_b   1.000
_cell.length_c   1.000
_cell.angle_alpha   90.00
_cell.angle_beta   90.00
_cell.angle_gamma   90.00
#
_symmetry.space_group_name_H-M   'P 1'
#
loop_
_entity.id
_entity.type
_entity.pdbx_description
1 polymer ?
#
loop_
_entity_poly.entity_id
_entity_poly.type
_entity_poly.pdbx_seq_one_letter_code
_entity_poly.pdbx_strand_id
1 'polypeptide(L)'
;MSNNDDKKTSDNATTVTQNIKVRVKIFGSSVSGNIFTKKNQQWVENALTINKIPFEFVDVAADEEQLKFMKRRNRGAQGLPQIFVDNEFVGLFPAFEEAP
;
A
#
# COMPACT_ATOMS: atom_id res chain seq x y z
N MET A 1 43.65 -30.85 1.89
CA MET A 1 42.51 -30.06 2.38
C MET A 1 41.98 -29.19 1.25
N SER A 2 40.76 -29.42 0.78
CA SER A 2 39.92 -28.39 0.15
C SER A 2 38.51 -28.61 0.64
N ASN A 3 37.94 -27.56 1.20
CA ASN A 3 36.75 -27.57 2.03
C ASN A 3 35.45 -27.75 1.23
N ASN A 4 34.57 -28.51 1.86
CA ASN A 4 33.12 -28.50 1.91
C ASN A 4 32.33 -27.26 1.44
N ASP A 5 31.14 -27.59 0.93
CA ASP A 5 29.83 -26.92 1.05
C ASP A 5 29.67 -25.50 0.51
N ASP A 6 28.90 -25.35 -0.58
CA ASP A 6 27.68 -24.54 -0.52
C ASP A 6 26.77 -24.70 -1.76
N LYS A 7 25.55 -25.18 -1.45
CA LYS A 7 24.27 -24.61 -1.91
C LYS A 7 23.73 -24.94 -3.31
N LYS A 8 23.01 -26.06 -3.32
CA LYS A 8 21.58 -26.17 -3.67
C LYS A 8 21.11 -25.47 -4.96
N THR A 9 21.13 -26.24 -6.05
CA THR A 9 20.15 -26.18 -7.14
C THR A 9 18.75 -26.46 -6.59
N SER A 10 17.80 -25.56 -6.83
CA SER A 10 16.36 -25.86 -6.88
C SER A 10 15.61 -24.62 -7.39
N ASP A 11 15.13 -24.78 -8.62
CA ASP A 11 13.90 -24.22 -9.20
C ASP A 11 13.91 -22.76 -9.68
N ASN A 12 14.40 -22.66 -10.92
CA ASN A 12 14.09 -21.62 -11.89
C ASN A 12 12.60 -21.66 -12.28
N ALA A 13 11.74 -21.09 -11.42
CA ALA A 13 10.43 -20.60 -11.84
C ALA A 13 10.59 -19.10 -12.17
N THR A 14 11.05 -18.84 -13.39
CA THR A 14 10.92 -17.53 -14.04
C THR A 14 9.44 -17.16 -14.07
N THR A 15 8.95 -16.40 -13.08
CA THR A 15 7.67 -15.72 -13.19
C THR A 15 7.90 -14.40 -13.91
N VAL A 16 7.80 -14.45 -15.23
CA VAL A 16 7.48 -13.30 -16.09
C VAL A 16 6.11 -12.76 -15.66
N THR A 17 6.09 -11.96 -14.59
CA THR A 17 5.03 -10.98 -14.40
C THR A 17 5.68 -9.65 -14.75
N GLN A 18 5.35 -9.15 -15.93
CA GLN A 18 5.52 -7.74 -16.25
C GLN A 18 4.83 -6.96 -15.13
N ASN A 19 5.64 -6.47 -14.19
CA ASN A 19 5.21 -5.82 -12.97
C ASN A 19 4.43 -4.57 -13.36
N ILE A 20 3.11 -4.66 -13.41
CA ILE A 20 2.26 -3.48 -13.26
C ILE A 20 2.48 -3.06 -11.82
N LYS A 21 3.61 -2.38 -11.57
CA LYS A 21 3.95 -1.87 -10.25
C LYS A 21 2.89 -0.83 -9.96
N VAL A 22 1.89 -1.25 -9.19
CA VAL A 22 0.82 -0.36 -8.76
C VAL A 22 1.49 0.74 -7.95
N ARG A 23 1.58 1.92 -8.56
CA ARG A 23 2.30 3.05 -7.97
C ARG A 23 1.53 3.57 -6.77
N VAL A 24 0.21 3.56 -6.83
CA VAL A 24 -0.65 4.12 -5.77
C VAL A 24 -1.14 3.02 -4.83
N LYS A 25 -0.82 3.12 -3.55
CA LYS A 25 -1.32 2.24 -2.49
C LYS A 25 -2.16 3.04 -1.51
N ILE A 26 -3.37 2.58 -1.25
CA ILE A 26 -4.26 3.15 -0.24
C ILE A 26 -4.14 2.27 0.99
N PHE A 27 -3.53 2.78 2.05
CA PHE A 27 -3.50 2.12 3.33
C PHE A 27 -4.79 2.47 4.09
N GLY A 28 -5.58 1.44 4.34
CA GLY A 28 -6.89 1.53 4.96
C GLY A 28 -7.11 0.43 5.99
N SER A 29 -8.26 0.46 6.64
CA SER A 29 -8.71 -0.58 7.56
C SER A 29 -10.15 -0.96 7.22
N SER A 30 -10.33 -2.21 6.79
CA SER A 30 -11.67 -2.75 6.48
C SER A 30 -12.56 -2.86 7.72
N VAL A 31 -11.94 -3.14 8.88
CA VAL A 31 -12.60 -3.27 10.20
C VAL A 31 -12.73 -1.95 10.95
N SER A 32 -12.44 -0.81 10.32
CA SER A 32 -12.60 0.49 10.98
C SER A 32 -14.05 0.70 11.42
N GLY A 33 -14.26 0.89 12.73
CA GLY A 33 -15.55 1.22 13.31
C GLY A 33 -16.00 2.66 13.02
N ASN A 34 -15.12 3.50 12.46
CA ASN A 34 -15.43 4.88 12.14
C ASN A 34 -16.03 5.01 10.74
N ILE A 35 -17.28 5.46 10.67
CA ILE A 35 -18.02 5.69 9.42
C ILE A 35 -17.29 6.72 8.54
N PHE A 36 -16.68 7.74 9.15
CA PHE A 36 -15.95 8.78 8.41
C PHE A 36 -14.71 8.20 7.70
N THR A 37 -13.94 7.37 8.41
CA THR A 37 -12.79 6.66 7.83
C THR A 37 -13.20 5.75 6.67
N LYS A 38 -14.32 5.02 6.79
CA LYS A 38 -14.86 4.20 5.69
C LYS A 38 -15.28 5.02 4.48
N LYS A 39 -15.99 6.13 4.69
CA LYS A 39 -16.39 7.03 3.59
C LYS A 39 -15.18 7.62 2.88
N ASN A 40 -14.17 8.06 3.64
CA ASN A 40 -12.97 8.65 3.05
C ASN A 40 -12.18 7.61 2.24
N GLN A 41 -12.02 6.38 2.74
CA GLN A 41 -11.41 5.27 1.99
C GLN A 41 -12.13 5.05 0.66
N GLN A 42 -13.46 4.86 0.72
CA GLN A 42 -14.28 4.65 -0.47
C GLN A 42 -14.19 5.80 -1.46
N TRP A 43 -14.15 7.05 -0.98
CA TRP A 43 -14.04 8.22 -1.84
C TRP A 43 -12.69 8.24 -2.59
N VAL A 44 -11.57 7.97 -1.92
CA VAL A 44 -10.25 7.88 -2.58
C VAL A 44 -10.26 6.77 -3.62
N GLU A 45 -10.76 5.59 -3.28
CA GLU A 45 -10.88 4.46 -4.21
C GLU A 45 -11.71 4.83 -5.44
N ASN A 46 -12.86 5.48 -5.23
CA ASN A 46 -13.74 5.94 -6.29
C ASN A 46 -13.04 6.99 -7.15
N ALA A 47 -12.36 7.97 -6.55
CA ALA A 47 -11.64 9.01 -7.27
C ALA A 47 -10.52 8.41 -8.15
N LEU A 48 -9.72 7.49 -7.63
CA LEU A 48 -8.69 6.81 -8.41
C LEU A 48 -9.31 5.95 -9.53
N THR A 49 -10.42 5.27 -9.25
CA THR A 49 -11.17 4.48 -10.24
C THR A 49 -11.69 5.36 -11.39
N ILE A 50 -12.31 6.50 -11.08
CA ILE A 50 -12.84 7.46 -12.06
C ILE A 50 -11.70 8.00 -12.94
N ASN A 51 -10.56 8.31 -12.32
CA ASN A 51 -9.36 8.76 -13.02
C ASN A 51 -8.60 7.64 -13.74
N LYS A 52 -9.09 6.38 -13.68
CA LYS A 52 -8.46 5.18 -14.25
C LYS A 52 -7.01 4.99 -13.77
N ILE A 53 -6.73 5.42 -12.54
CA ILE A 53 -5.43 5.26 -11.90
C ILE A 53 -5.42 3.88 -11.24
N PRO A 54 -4.51 2.97 -11.62
CA PRO A 54 -4.39 1.69 -10.95
C PRO A 54 -3.92 1.92 -9.51
N PHE A 55 -4.66 1.37 -8.55
CA PHE A 55 -4.35 1.46 -7.13
C PHE A 55 -4.52 0.11 -6.43
N GLU A 56 -3.87 -0.04 -5.29
CA GLU A 56 -3.92 -1.22 -4.43
C GLU A 56 -4.41 -0.80 -3.06
N PHE A 57 -5.51 -1.39 -2.60
CA PHE A 57 -5.97 -1.20 -1.23
C PHE A 57 -5.25 -2.18 -0.31
N VAL A 58 -4.55 -1.63 0.68
CA VAL A 58 -3.77 -2.38 1.67
C VAL A 58 -4.47 -2.27 3.02
N ASP A 59 -5.00 -3.39 3.50
CA ASP A 59 -5.68 -3.47 4.79
C ASP A 59 -4.67 -3.63 5.93
N VAL A 60 -4.38 -2.53 6.62
CA VAL A 60 -3.44 -2.54 7.76
C VAL A 60 -4.02 -3.16 9.01
N ALA A 61 -5.30 -3.50 9.04
CA ALA A 61 -5.88 -4.23 10.16
C ALA A 61 -5.74 -5.75 10.01
N ALA A 62 -5.65 -6.25 8.77
CA ALA A 62 -5.38 -7.65 8.49
C ALA A 62 -3.87 -7.94 8.35
N ASP A 63 -3.08 -6.94 7.94
CA ASP A 63 -1.64 -7.09 7.70
C ASP A 63 -0.80 -6.19 8.63
N GLU A 64 -0.19 -6.82 9.64
CA GLU A 64 0.67 -6.14 10.61
C GLU A 64 1.98 -5.61 10.02
N GLU A 65 2.52 -6.24 8.98
CA GLU A 65 3.75 -5.79 8.34
C GLU A 65 3.50 -4.47 7.61
N GLN A 66 2.38 -4.39 6.89
CA GLN A 66 1.93 -3.18 6.23
C GLN A 66 1.58 -2.08 7.23
N LEU A 67 1.00 -2.44 8.38
CA LEU A 67 0.78 -1.49 9.48
C LEU A 67 2.09 -0.88 10.00
N LYS A 68 3.14 -1.71 10.19
CA LYS A 68 4.47 -1.25 10.60
C LYS A 68 5.12 -0.37 9.53
N PHE A 69 4.99 -0.75 8.25
CA PHE A 69 5.48 0.04 7.12
C PHE A 69 4.79 1.42 7.07
N MET A 70 3.47 1.43 7.12
CA MET A 70 2.65 2.64 7.13
C MET A 70 3.07 3.56 8.27
N LYS A 71 3.12 3.06 9.53
CA LYS A 71 3.53 3.85 10.71
C LYS A 71 4.96 4.40 10.60
N ARG A 72 5.88 3.70 9.93
CA ARG A 72 7.26 4.17 9.75
C ARG A 72 7.34 5.29 8.70
N ARG A 73 6.47 5.26 7.70
CA ARG A 73 6.54 6.13 6.53
C ARG A 73 5.52 7.26 6.52
N ASN A 74 4.48 7.21 7.35
CA ASN A 74 3.40 8.20 7.41
C ASN A 74 3.84 9.59 7.92
N ARG A 75 5.13 9.81 8.21
CA ARG A 75 5.68 11.07 8.74
C ARG A 75 4.91 11.60 9.97
N GLY A 76 4.32 10.71 10.78
CA GLY A 76 3.52 11.07 11.96
C GLY A 76 2.05 11.36 11.67
N ALA A 77 1.55 11.14 10.46
CA ALA A 77 0.15 11.35 10.12
C ALA A 77 -0.78 10.45 10.94
N GLN A 78 -1.73 11.06 11.63
CA GLN A 78 -2.74 10.37 12.41
C GLN A 78 -4.06 10.41 11.65
N GLY A 79 -4.38 9.32 10.94
CA GLY A 79 -5.60 9.22 10.16
C GLY A 79 -5.55 8.08 9.14
N LEU A 80 -6.73 7.66 8.69
CA LEU A 80 -6.95 6.74 7.57
C LEU A 80 -8.08 7.31 6.71
N PRO A 81 -8.06 7.13 5.37
CA PRO A 81 -7.04 6.44 4.58
C PRO A 81 -5.73 7.24 4.47
N GLN A 82 -4.62 6.53 4.31
CA GLN A 82 -3.32 7.10 3.94
C GLN A 82 -2.95 6.71 2.51
N ILE A 83 -2.56 7.69 1.71
CA ILE A 83 -2.21 7.50 0.31
C ILE A 83 -0.70 7.47 0.18
N PHE A 84 -0.23 6.41 -0.46
CA PHE A 84 1.17 6.21 -0.78
C PHE A 84 1.34 6.13 -2.28
N VAL A 85 2.35 6.78 -2.82
CA VAL A 85 2.74 6.70 -4.22
C VAL A 85 4.19 6.29 -4.29
N ASP A 86 4.50 5.22 -5.02
CA ASP A 86 5.85 4.65 -5.12
C ASP A 86 6.52 4.41 -3.76
N ASN A 87 5.73 3.92 -2.79
CA ASN A 87 6.15 3.67 -1.40
C ASN A 87 6.51 4.95 -0.60
N GLU A 88 6.22 6.12 -1.13
CA GLU A 88 6.32 7.41 -0.44
C GLU A 88 4.94 7.86 0.06
N PHE A 89 4.88 8.37 1.28
CA PHE A 89 3.65 8.93 1.83
C PHE A 89 3.36 10.27 1.17
N VAL A 90 2.22 10.34 0.44
CA VAL A 90 1.77 11.55 -0.23
C VAL A 90 0.88 12.38 0.68
N GLY A 91 -0.01 11.73 1.43
CA GLY A 91 -0.91 12.44 2.32
C GLY A 91 -2.11 11.64 2.80
N LEU A 92 -2.97 12.33 3.53
CA LEU A 92 -4.29 11.85 3.95
C LEU A 92 -5.36 12.30 2.95
N PHE A 93 -6.58 11.77 3.11
CA PHE A 93 -7.76 12.20 2.35
C PHE A 93 -7.92 13.73 2.18
N PRO A 94 -7.81 14.59 3.22
CA PRO A 94 -8.01 16.03 3.04
C PRO A 94 -7.00 16.67 2.08
N ALA A 95 -5.75 16.19 2.11
CA ALA A 95 -4.70 16.67 1.20
C ALA A 95 -4.94 16.22 -0.26
N PHE A 96 -5.76 15.19 -0.45
CA PHE A 96 -6.14 14.70 -1.78
C PHE A 96 -7.39 15.41 -2.31
N GLU A 97 -8.30 15.87 -1.44
CA GLU A 97 -9.45 16.70 -1.81
C GLU A 97 -9.04 18.14 -2.18
N GLU A 98 -7.97 18.67 -1.59
CA GLU A 98 -7.45 20.01 -1.87
C GLU A 98 -6.52 20.10 -3.10
N ALA A 99 -6.18 18.98 -3.75
CA ALA A 99 -5.34 18.99 -4.93
C ALA A 99 -6.13 19.49 -6.16
N PRO A 100 -5.81 20.67 -6.73
CA PRO A 100 -6.55 21.30 -7.83
C PRO A 100 -6.35 20.63 -9.19
#